data_AF-A0AAV7P8T4-F1
#
_entry.id   AF-A0AAV7P8T4-F1
#
_cell.length_a   1.000
_cell.length_b   1.000
_cell.length_c   1.000
_cell.angle_alpha   90.00
_cell.angle_beta   90.00
_cell.angle_gamma   90.00
#
_symmetry.space_group_name_H-M   'P 1'
#
loop_
_entity.id
_entity.type
_entity.pdbx_description
1 polymer ?
#
loop_
_entity_poly.entity_id
_entity_poly.type
_entity_poly.pdbx_seq_one_letter_code
_entity_poly.pdbx_strand_id
1 'polypeptide(L)'
;MDSTISTLATETKSIRSYIASFQSRMTGLEEGVTAVKDHLNTLLDLEQELLFLCSKLIDLEDRSRKDNVCFFGFPERLEGPNIHGFLQKVLPALTGITFDPPLEFQRAHLLGSKTLDGASRP
;
A
#
# COMPACT_ATOMS: atom_id res chain seq x y z
N MET A 1 -28.98 -6.95 -71.24
CA MET A 1 -27.57 -6.64 -70.91
C MET A 1 -27.47 -5.34 -70.11
N ASP A 2 -28.17 -4.27 -70.52
CA ASP A 2 -28.09 -2.99 -69.79
C ASP A 2 -28.71 -3.01 -68.38
N SER A 3 -29.81 -3.74 -68.18
CA SER A 3 -30.43 -3.87 -66.84
C SER A 3 -29.51 -4.56 -65.83
N THR A 4 -28.90 -5.68 -66.23
CA THR A 4 -27.94 -6.44 -65.41
C THR A 4 -26.69 -5.62 -65.07
N ILE A 5 -26.20 -4.82 -66.02
CA ILE A 5 -25.05 -3.91 -65.80
C ILE A 5 -25.44 -2.79 -64.81
N SER A 6 -26.65 -2.25 -64.93
CA SER A 6 -27.17 -1.24 -64.01
C SER A 6 -27.31 -1.80 -62.58
N THR A 7 -27.85 -3.01 -62.42
CA THR A 7 -27.98 -3.67 -61.12
C THR A 7 -26.60 -3.88 -60.47
N LEU A 8 -25.63 -4.43 -61.22
CA LEU A 8 -24.25 -4.61 -60.75
C LEU A 8 -23.61 -3.29 -60.31
N ALA A 9 -23.84 -2.19 -61.04
CA ALA A 9 -23.33 -0.87 -60.65
C ALA A 9 -23.90 -0.39 -59.31
N THR A 10 -25.20 -0.62 -59.07
CA THR A 10 -25.86 -0.24 -57.80
C THR A 10 -25.38 -1.07 -56.61
N GLU A 11 -25.19 -2.38 -56.81
CA GLU A 11 -24.65 -3.28 -55.77
C GLU A 11 -23.20 -2.92 -55.45
N THR A 12 -22.38 -2.64 -56.46
CA THR A 12 -20.99 -2.21 -56.28
C THR A 12 -20.90 -0.91 -55.48
N LYS A 13 -21.81 0.04 -55.72
CA LYS A 13 -21.90 1.28 -54.94
C LYS A 13 -22.29 1.02 -53.48
N SER A 14 -23.21 0.10 -53.25
CA SER A 14 -23.65 -0.29 -51.91
C SER A 14 -22.53 -0.98 -51.13
N ILE A 15 -21.84 -1.94 -51.76
CA ILE A 15 -20.67 -2.61 -51.18
C ILE A 15 -19.59 -1.59 -50.80
N ARG A 16 -19.30 -0.62 -51.69
CA ARG A 16 -18.33 0.45 -51.39
C ARG A 16 -18.74 1.25 -50.15
N SER A 17 -20.03 1.57 -50.00
CA SER A 17 -20.54 2.27 -48.81
C SER A 17 -20.38 1.44 -47.54
N TYR A 18 -20.66 0.13 -47.60
CA TYR A 18 -20.48 -0.77 -46.45
C TYR A 18 -19.02 -0.90 -46.06
N ILE A 19 -18.11 -1.04 -47.03
CA ILE A 19 -16.66 -1.09 -46.78
C ILE A 19 -16.19 0.20 -46.10
N ALA A 20 -16.62 1.38 -46.57
CA ALA A 20 -16.24 2.64 -45.96
C ALA A 20 -16.73 2.75 -44.50
N SER A 21 -17.97 2.32 -44.23
CA SER A 21 -18.51 2.27 -42.86
C SER A 21 -17.73 1.28 -41.98
N PHE A 22 -17.39 0.10 -42.51
CA PHE A 22 -16.62 -0.90 -41.79
C PHE A 22 -15.21 -0.41 -41.48
N GLN A 23 -14.53 0.22 -42.43
CA GLN A 23 -13.21 0.83 -42.22
C GLN A 23 -13.25 1.88 -41.12
N SER A 24 -14.24 2.78 -41.13
CA SER A 24 -14.39 3.79 -40.07
C SER A 24 -14.59 3.16 -38.69
N ARG A 25 -15.40 2.10 -38.59
CA ARG A 25 -15.58 1.36 -37.33
C ARG A 25 -14.32 0.63 -36.88
N MET A 26 -13.57 0.06 -37.83
CA MET A 26 -12.31 -0.63 -37.56
C MET A 26 -11.28 0.34 -37.00
N THR A 27 -11.10 1.51 -37.62
CA THR A 27 -10.21 2.56 -37.12
C THR A 27 -10.60 3.00 -35.70
N GLY A 28 -11.89 3.23 -35.44
CA GLY A 28 -12.34 3.58 -34.08
C GLY A 28 -12.08 2.48 -33.05
N LEU A 29 -12.18 1.20 -33.44
CA LEU A 29 -11.82 0.08 -32.56
C LEU A 29 -10.31 0.01 -32.30
N GLU A 30 -9.48 0.22 -33.33
CA GLU A 30 -8.02 0.23 -33.20
C GLU A 30 -7.54 1.37 -32.29
N GLU A 31 -8.13 2.56 -32.43
CA GLU A 31 -7.88 3.69 -31.53
C GLU A 31 -8.31 3.37 -30.09
N GLY A 32 -9.49 2.77 -29.90
CA GLY A 32 -9.98 2.36 -28.59
C GLY A 32 -9.09 1.32 -27.91
N VAL A 33 -8.62 0.32 -28.66
CA VAL A 33 -7.68 -0.70 -28.16
C VAL A 33 -6.36 -0.05 -27.74
N THR A 34 -5.87 0.90 -28.53
CA THR A 34 -4.63 1.63 -28.21
C THR A 34 -4.79 2.43 -26.92
N ALA A 35 -5.89 3.17 -26.76
CA ALA A 35 -6.18 3.92 -25.55
C ALA A 35 -6.31 3.04 -24.29
N VAL A 36 -6.97 1.88 -24.41
CA VAL A 36 -7.08 0.91 -23.31
C VAL A 36 -5.71 0.36 -22.94
N LYS A 37 -4.87 0.06 -23.93
CA LYS A 37 -3.51 -0.45 -23.69
C LYS A 37 -2.65 0.58 -22.99
N ASP A 38 -2.71 1.84 -23.40
CA ASP A 38 -1.98 2.93 -22.75
C ASP A 38 -2.44 3.11 -21.31
N HIS A 39 -3.75 3.06 -21.06
CA HIS A 39 -4.27 3.13 -19.69
C HIS A 39 -3.79 1.95 -18.83
N LEU A 40 -3.78 0.74 -19.37
CA LEU A 40 -3.27 -0.43 -18.64
C LEU A 40 -1.79 -0.28 -18.27
N ASN A 41 -0.96 0.25 -19.18
CA ASN A 41 0.44 0.53 -18.88
C ASN A 41 0.57 1.54 -17.74
N THR A 42 -0.21 2.62 -17.74
CA THR A 42 -0.18 3.59 -16.64
C THR A 42 -0.57 3.00 -15.29
N LEU A 43 -1.52 2.04 -15.28
CA LEU A 43 -1.91 1.35 -14.05
C LEU A 43 -0.81 0.42 -13.53
N LEU A 44 -0.11 -0.27 -14.43
CA LEU A 44 1.03 -1.12 -14.07
C LEU A 44 2.20 -0.30 -13.50
N ASP A 45 2.47 0.87 -14.07
CA ASP A 45 3.50 1.77 -13.57
C ASP A 45 3.14 2.29 -12.16
N LEU A 46 1.87 2.66 -11.96
CA LEU A 46 1.37 3.10 -10.65
C LEU A 46 1.43 1.98 -9.60
N GLU A 47 1.08 0.75 -9.98
CA GLU A 47 1.17 -0.41 -9.08
C GLU A 47 2.61 -0.65 -8.62
N GLN A 48 3.58 -0.55 -9.53
CA GLN A 48 5.01 -0.66 -9.20
C GLN A 48 5.46 0.45 -8.26
N GLU A 49 5.04 1.69 -8.51
CA GLU A 49 5.34 2.83 -7.64
C GLU A 49 4.75 2.61 -6.24
N LEU A 50 3.49 2.16 -6.14
CA LEU A 50 2.87 1.85 -4.85
C LEU A 50 3.64 0.77 -4.08
N LEU A 51 4.04 -0.32 -4.74
CA LEU A 51 4.83 -1.38 -4.11
C LEU A 51 6.18 -0.86 -3.60
N PHE A 52 6.84 -0.01 -4.38
CA PHE A 52 8.08 0.63 -3.97
C PHE A 52 7.88 1.54 -2.76
N LEU A 53 6.84 2.38 -2.75
CA LEU A 53 6.52 3.25 -1.62
C LEU A 53 6.18 2.45 -0.37
N CYS A 54 5.39 1.37 -0.49
CA CYS A 54 5.07 0.49 0.64
C CYS A 54 6.34 -0.14 1.24
N SER A 55 7.23 -0.66 0.40
CA SER A 55 8.52 -1.21 0.86
C SER A 55 9.37 -0.16 1.58
N LYS A 56 9.43 1.06 1.04
CA LYS A 56 10.15 2.17 1.65
C LYS A 56 9.53 2.60 2.99
N LEU A 57 8.20 2.61 3.10
CA LEU A 57 7.52 2.91 4.37
C LEU A 57 7.84 1.88 5.44
N ILE A 58 7.84 0.59 5.09
CA ILE A 58 8.22 -0.49 6.01
C ILE A 58 9.66 -0.30 6.48
N ASP A 59 10.60 -0.08 5.56
CA ASP A 59 12.01 0.16 5.92
C ASP A 59 12.19 1.39 6.83
N LEU A 60 11.47 2.48 6.56
CA LEU A 60 11.50 3.68 7.40
C LEU A 60 10.92 3.42 8.79
N GLU A 61 9.81 2.70 8.88
CA GLU A 61 9.18 2.35 10.14
C GLU A 61 10.08 1.44 10.98
N ASP A 62 10.66 0.42 10.35
CA ASP A 62 11.58 -0.52 10.99
C ASP A 62 12.84 0.19 11.50
N ARG A 63 13.42 1.09 10.70
CA ARG A 63 14.57 1.91 11.13
C ARG A 63 14.21 2.86 12.25
N SER A 64 13.02 3.47 12.20
CA SER A 64 12.55 4.36 13.26
C SER A 64 12.31 3.63 14.58
N ARG A 65 12.01 2.33 14.53
CA ARG A 65 11.74 1.50 15.72
C ARG A 65 12.86 0.54 16.07
N LYS A 66 13.98 0.57 15.34
CA LYS A 66 15.06 -0.42 15.47
C LYS A 66 15.61 -0.53 16.89
N ASP A 67 15.66 0.60 17.60
CA ASP A 67 16.19 0.70 18.95
C ASP A 67 15.09 0.64 20.03
N ASN A 68 13.82 0.46 19.62
CA ASN A 68 12.69 0.34 20.53
C ASN A 68 12.50 -1.13 20.95
N VAL A 69 12.47 -1.37 22.25
CA VAL A 69 12.15 -2.68 22.84
C VAL A 69 10.83 -2.59 23.59
N CYS A 70 9.91 -3.51 23.32
CA CYS A 70 8.64 -3.62 24.03
C CYS A 70 8.66 -4.81 24.99
N PHE A 71 8.45 -4.55 26.28
CA PHE A 71 8.39 -5.59 27.31
C PHE A 71 6.95 -5.91 27.67
N PHE A 72 6.61 -7.20 27.71
CA PHE A 72 5.28 -7.69 28.10
C PHE A 72 5.37 -8.52 29.38
N GLY A 73 4.24 -8.63 30.11
CA GLY A 73 4.12 -9.47 31.29
C GLY A 73 4.48 -8.79 32.62
N PHE A 74 4.81 -7.50 32.62
CA PHE A 74 4.88 -6.72 33.85
C PHE A 74 3.46 -6.44 34.39
N PRO A 75 3.20 -6.70 35.68
CA PRO A 75 1.97 -6.24 36.33
C PRO A 75 1.85 -4.72 36.24
N GLU A 76 0.64 -4.22 36.02
CA GLU A 76 0.39 -2.78 35.95
C GLU A 76 0.82 -2.07 37.25
N ARG A 77 1.42 -0.88 37.09
CA ARG A 77 1.89 0.00 38.19
C ARG A 77 3.09 -0.52 38.97
N LEU A 78 3.71 -1.64 38.58
CA LEU A 78 4.91 -2.16 39.23
C LEU A 78 6.10 -1.19 39.09
N GLU A 79 6.17 -0.48 37.97
CA GLU A 79 7.23 0.47 37.65
C GLU A 79 7.27 1.72 38.55
N GLY A 80 6.16 2.04 39.22
CA GLY A 80 6.04 3.26 40.02
C GLY A 80 6.16 4.55 39.19
N PRO A 81 6.53 5.69 39.80
CA PRO A 81 6.59 6.98 39.11
C PRO A 81 7.82 7.13 38.19
N ASN A 82 8.83 6.26 38.31
CA ASN A 82 10.09 6.36 37.56
C ASN A 82 10.37 5.08 36.76
N ILE A 83 9.87 5.05 35.53
CA ILE A 83 10.02 3.93 34.59
C ILE A 83 11.51 3.70 34.25
N HIS A 84 12.29 4.76 34.07
CA HIS A 84 13.71 4.65 33.75
C HIS A 84 14.49 3.96 34.88
N GLY A 85 14.28 4.39 36.12
CA GLY A 85 14.92 3.79 37.29
C GLY A 85 14.47 2.35 37.54
N PHE A 86 13.22 2.02 37.23
CA PHE A 86 12.72 0.64 37.26
C PHE A 86 13.47 -0.24 36.24
N LEU A 87 13.52 0.18 34.97
CA LEU A 87 14.20 -0.58 33.91
C LEU A 87 15.70 -0.76 34.17
N GLN A 88 16.38 0.26 34.69
CA GLN A 88 17.81 0.16 35.06
C GLN A 88 18.08 -0.90 36.13
N LYS A 89 17.12 -1.21 37.01
CA LYS A 89 17.26 -2.25 38.04
C LYS A 89 16.81 -3.62 37.53
N VAL A 90 15.72 -3.65 36.79
CA VAL A 90 15.07 -4.90 36.38
C VAL A 90 15.80 -5.57 35.23
N LEU A 91 16.30 -4.82 34.25
CA LEU A 91 16.97 -5.42 33.09
C LEU A 91 18.25 -6.19 33.45
N PRO A 92 19.16 -5.66 34.28
CA PRO A 92 20.31 -6.45 34.76
C PRO A 92 19.87 -7.68 35.56
N ALA A 93 18.84 -7.56 36.39
CA ALA A 93 18.34 -8.67 37.20
C ALA A 93 17.69 -9.79 36.36
N LEU A 94 16.98 -9.44 35.28
CA LEU A 94 16.33 -10.41 34.39
C LEU A 94 17.33 -11.08 33.44
N THR A 95 18.28 -10.31 32.91
CA THR A 95 19.23 -10.80 31.89
C THR A 95 20.47 -11.45 32.51
N GLY A 96 20.78 -11.14 33.77
CA GLY A 96 22.04 -11.51 34.41
C GLY A 96 23.25 -10.78 33.84
N ILE A 97 23.04 -9.76 33.00
CA ILE A 97 24.10 -8.99 32.35
C ILE A 97 24.37 -7.72 33.16
N THR A 98 25.64 -7.49 33.47
CA THR A 98 26.10 -6.21 33.99
C THR A 98 26.42 -5.29 32.83
N PHE A 99 25.70 -4.17 32.72
CA PHE A 99 25.95 -3.16 31.69
C PHE A 99 26.97 -2.14 32.21
N ASP A 100 28.09 -2.00 31.50
CA ASP A 100 29.11 -0.98 31.73
C ASP A 100 29.47 -0.32 30.38
N PRO A 101 29.07 0.94 30.13
CA PRO A 101 28.36 1.85 31.03
C PRO A 101 26.88 1.46 31.29
N PRO A 102 26.23 2.06 32.30
CA PRO A 102 24.81 1.80 32.59
C PRO A 102 23.92 2.06 31.37
N LEU A 103 22.81 1.31 31.26
CA LEU A 103 21.85 1.50 30.19
C LEU A 103 21.27 2.92 30.19
N GLU A 104 21.45 3.60 29.07
CA GLU A 104 20.83 4.88 28.76
C GLU A 104 19.57 4.65 27.93
N PHE A 105 18.49 5.35 28.31
CA PHE A 105 17.21 5.24 27.63
C PHE A 105 16.83 6.62 27.11
N GLN A 106 16.64 6.75 25.81
CA GLN A 106 16.14 8.00 25.23
C GLN A 106 14.71 8.29 25.70
N ARG A 107 13.84 7.26 25.73
CA ARG A 107 12.44 7.35 26.14
C ARG A 107 12.00 6.02 26.75
N ALA A 108 11.18 6.05 27.78
CA ALA A 108 10.49 4.88 28.32
C ALA A 108 9.04 5.25 28.67
N HIS A 109 8.08 4.46 28.20
CA HIS A 109 6.66 4.69 28.44
C HIS A 109 5.88 3.37 28.39
N LEU A 110 4.67 3.39 28.99
CA LEU A 110 3.73 2.29 28.90
C LEU A 110 2.91 2.42 27.61
N LEU A 111 2.65 1.29 26.97
CA LEU A 111 1.78 1.20 25.81
C LEU A 111 0.39 0.75 26.29
N GLY A 112 -0.64 1.54 25.96
CA GLY A 112 -2.01 1.34 26.44
C GLY A 112 -2.47 2.47 27.35
N SER A 113 -3.74 2.85 27.26
CA SER A 113 -4.33 3.80 28.20
C SER A 113 -4.21 3.23 29.60
N LYS A 114 -3.78 4.05 30.57
CA LYS A 114 -4.09 3.78 31.97
C LYS A 114 -5.62 3.71 32.03
N THR A 115 -6.20 2.52 32.04
CA THR A 115 -7.56 2.39 32.56
C THR A 115 -7.47 2.88 33.99
N LEU A 116 -7.93 4.11 34.18
CA LEU A 116 -8.32 4.61 35.48
C LEU A 116 -9.30 3.55 36.00
N ASP A 117 -8.88 2.85 37.06
CA ASP A 117 -9.76 2.03 37.87
C ASP A 117 -11.12 2.74 38.03
N GLY A 118 -12.20 2.09 37.57
CA GLY A 118 -13.53 2.38 38.07
C GLY A 118 -14.51 3.18 37.20
N ALA A 119 -14.26 3.43 35.91
CA ALA A 119 -15.33 3.91 35.03
C ALA A 119 -16.02 2.72 34.32
N SER A 120 -17.06 2.20 34.97
CA SER A 120 -18.07 1.31 34.37
C SER A 120 -18.44 1.81 32.97
N ARG A 121 -18.23 0.97 31.95
CA ARG A 121 -18.83 1.18 30.63
C ARG A 121 -20.34 0.87 30.73
N PRO A 122 -21.24 1.73 30.20
CA PRO A 122 -22.59 1.30 29.85
C PRO A 122 -22.56 0.31 28.67
#